data_AF-A0AAV6WN29-F1
#
_entry.id   AF-A0AAV6WN29-F1
#
_cell.length_a   1.000
_cell.length_b   1.000
_cell.length_c   1.000
_cell.angle_alpha   90.00
_cell.angle_beta   90.00
_cell.angle_gamma   90.00
#
_symmetry.space_group_name_H-M   'P 1'
#
loop_
_entity.id
_entity.type
_entity.pdbx_description
1 polymer ?
#
loop_
_entity_poly.entity_id
_entity_poly.type
_entity_poly.pdbx_seq_one_letter_code
_entity_poly.pdbx_strand_id
1 'polypeptide(L)'
;MSVWPCNGAPSNNGGRVSDIVTDAFFNGIANRAPAGCAGRGFYTRAAFLNAVNSYPTFGTTGSRDDTRREIAAFFAHVTHETGSLCYREEVGGQSRDYCDENNRQYPCAPNRGYYGRGPLQLSWNYNYGPAGRSIGLTD
;
A
#
# COMPACT_ATOMS: atom_id res chain seq x y z
N MET A 1 -3.07 -2.50 -32.48
CA MET A 1 -3.17 -2.05 -31.08
C MET A 1 -4.56 -1.51 -30.87
N SER A 2 -5.43 -2.28 -30.21
CA SER A 2 -6.80 -1.85 -29.94
C SER A 2 -6.80 -1.08 -28.62
N VAL A 3 -6.94 0.24 -28.71
CA VAL A 3 -7.22 1.11 -27.56
C VAL A 3 -8.67 0.84 -27.17
N TRP A 4 -8.91 0.27 -26.00
CA TRP A 4 -10.25 0.00 -25.50
C TRP A 4 -10.94 1.32 -25.13
N PRO A 5 -12.19 1.57 -25.56
CA PRO A 5 -12.91 2.79 -25.23
C PRO A 5 -13.33 2.77 -23.76
N CYS A 6 -13.06 3.87 -23.04
CA CYS A 6 -13.54 4.16 -21.70
C CYS A 6 -15.06 4.47 -21.70
N ASN A 7 -15.92 3.51 -22.06
CA ASN A 7 -17.37 3.71 -22.02
C ASN A 7 -18.06 2.53 -21.34
N GLY A 8 -18.03 2.55 -20.01
CA GLY A 8 -18.87 1.74 -19.16
C GLY A 8 -18.85 2.33 -17.75
N ALA A 9 -20.02 2.53 -17.14
CA ALA A 9 -20.07 2.87 -15.72
C ALA A 9 -19.29 1.81 -14.94
N PRO A 10 -18.49 2.18 -13.91
CA PRO A 10 -17.81 1.21 -13.07
C PRO A 10 -18.87 0.31 -12.43
N SER A 11 -18.99 -0.91 -12.96
CA SER A 11 -19.85 -1.95 -12.38
C SER A 11 -18.97 -2.81 -11.48
N ASN A 12 -19.50 -3.16 -10.32
CA ASN A 12 -18.89 -4.17 -9.47
C ASN A 12 -18.93 -5.50 -10.23
N ASN A 13 -17.77 -6.04 -10.59
CA ASN A 13 -17.67 -7.24 -11.41
C ASN A 13 -17.88 -8.56 -10.64
N GLY A 14 -18.28 -8.47 -9.37
CA GLY A 14 -18.44 -9.62 -8.47
C GLY A 14 -17.12 -10.33 -8.15
N GLY A 15 -15.98 -9.74 -8.49
CA GLY A 15 -14.65 -10.22 -8.12
C GLY A 15 -14.30 -9.82 -6.70
N ARG A 16 -13.70 -10.76 -5.95
CA ARG A 16 -13.17 -10.49 -4.62
C ARG A 16 -11.66 -10.46 -4.66
N VAL A 17 -11.06 -9.45 -4.04
CA VAL A 17 -9.60 -9.36 -3.89
C VAL A 17 -9.03 -10.63 -3.25
N SER A 18 -9.77 -11.23 -2.31
CA SER A 18 -9.40 -12.48 -1.64
C SER A 18 -9.22 -13.69 -2.57
N ASP A 19 -9.93 -13.70 -3.71
CA ASP A 19 -9.90 -14.81 -4.67
C ASP A 19 -8.62 -14.78 -5.51
N ILE A 20 -8.02 -13.59 -5.67
CA ILE A 20 -6.78 -13.38 -6.43
C ILE A 20 -5.59 -13.40 -5.48
N VAL A 21 -5.68 -12.64 -4.39
CA VAL A 21 -4.67 -12.60 -3.33
C VAL A 21 -4.92 -13.80 -2.41
N THR A 22 -4.54 -14.98 -2.88
CA THR A 22 -4.52 -16.22 -2.09
C THR A 22 -3.30 -16.26 -1.17
N ASP A 23 -3.28 -17.18 -0.20
CA ASP A 23 -2.08 -17.42 0.61
C ASP A 23 -0.89 -17.81 -0.26
N ALA A 24 -1.09 -18.63 -1.29
CA ALA A 24 -0.04 -19.02 -2.23
C ALA A 24 0.52 -17.81 -2.99
N PHE A 25 -0.35 -16.91 -3.48
CA PHE A 25 0.07 -15.68 -4.15
C PHE A 25 0.90 -14.78 -3.21
N PHE A 26 0.36 -14.49 -2.02
CA PHE A 26 1.01 -13.60 -1.06
C PHE A 26 2.35 -14.18 -0.58
N ASN A 27 2.37 -15.46 -0.21
CA ASN A 27 3.58 -16.15 0.22
C ASN A 27 4.60 -16.27 -0.91
N GLY A 28 4.16 -16.38 -2.17
CA GLY A 28 5.04 -16.37 -3.33
C GLY A 28 5.84 -15.07 -3.50
N ILE A 29 5.29 -13.94 -3.04
CA ILE A 29 6.00 -12.65 -2.97
C ILE A 29 6.89 -12.62 -1.72
N ALA A 30 6.31 -12.89 -0.55
CA ALA A 30 7.01 -12.78 0.73
C ALA A 30 8.22 -13.72 0.85
N ASN A 31 8.17 -14.90 0.21
CA ASN A 31 9.26 -15.87 0.22
C ASN A 31 10.46 -15.47 -0.66
N ARG A 32 10.34 -14.41 -1.48
CA ARG A 32 11.50 -13.84 -2.19
C ARG A 32 12.42 -13.08 -1.24
N ALA A 33 11.90 -12.57 -0.13
CA ALA A 33 12.70 -11.88 0.87
C ALA A 33 13.49 -12.88 1.75
N PRO A 34 14.76 -12.55 2.08
CA PRO A 34 15.57 -13.31 3.03
C PRO A 34 14.88 -13.58 4.37
N ALA A 35 15.34 -14.63 5.06
CA ALA A 35 14.74 -15.04 6.34
C ALA A 35 14.88 -14.03 7.48
N GLY A 36 15.93 -13.20 7.47
CA GLY A 36 16.18 -12.19 8.49
C GLY A 36 15.49 -10.84 8.26
N CYS A 37 14.63 -10.71 7.26
CA CYS A 37 13.99 -9.43 6.94
C CYS A 37 13.00 -8.98 8.02
N ALA A 38 13.04 -7.69 8.37
CA ALA A 38 12.18 -7.08 9.38
C ALA A 38 10.68 -7.14 9.02
N GLY A 39 10.34 -7.26 7.74
CA GLY A 39 8.96 -7.41 7.26
C GLY A 39 8.38 -8.81 7.43
N ARG A 40 9.19 -9.84 7.75
CA ARG A 40 8.67 -11.18 8.03
C ARG A 40 7.78 -11.18 9.27
N GLY A 41 6.58 -11.73 9.14
CA GLY A 41 5.56 -11.75 10.20
C GLY A 41 4.83 -10.41 10.39
N PHE A 42 5.40 -9.29 9.94
CA PHE A 42 4.74 -7.98 9.95
C PHE A 42 3.74 -7.85 8.79
N TYR A 43 4.19 -8.11 7.57
CA TYR A 43 3.31 -8.12 6.41
C TYR A 43 2.60 -9.48 6.33
N THR A 44 1.28 -9.47 6.49
CA THR A 44 0.47 -10.68 6.40
C THR A 44 -0.68 -10.48 5.41
N ARG A 45 -1.09 -11.57 4.76
CA ARG A 45 -2.29 -11.57 3.91
C ARG A 45 -3.53 -11.11 4.69
N ALA A 46 -3.65 -11.54 5.95
CA ALA A 46 -4.76 -11.14 6.81
C ALA A 46 -4.79 -9.62 7.04
N ALA A 47 -3.65 -8.99 7.34
CA ALA A 47 -3.57 -7.54 7.49
C ALA A 47 -3.92 -6.82 6.17
N PHE A 48 -3.44 -7.32 5.03
CA PHE A 48 -3.79 -6.78 3.72
C PHE A 48 -5.30 -6.87 3.44
N LEU A 49 -5.94 -8.03 3.64
CA LEU A 49 -7.38 -8.18 3.41
C LEU A 49 -8.21 -7.33 4.38
N ASN A 50 -7.76 -7.18 5.63
CA ASN A 50 -8.40 -6.28 6.58
C ASN A 50 -8.34 -4.83 6.09
N ALA A 51 -7.18 -4.37 5.59
CA ALA A 51 -7.04 -3.03 5.03
C ALA A 51 -7.96 -2.82 3.80
N VAL A 52 -8.02 -3.80 2.90
CA VAL A 52 -8.88 -3.74 1.69
C VAL A 52 -10.36 -3.58 2.03
N ASN A 53 -10.84 -4.11 3.17
CA ASN A 53 -12.23 -3.92 3.58
C ASN A 53 -12.60 -2.44 3.82
N SER A 54 -11.63 -1.58 4.15
CA SER A 54 -11.82 -0.14 4.30
C SER A 54 -11.83 0.61 2.95
N TYR A 55 -11.44 -0.04 1.85
CA TYR A 55 -11.34 0.54 0.51
C TYR A 55 -12.14 -0.30 -0.50
N PRO A 56 -13.49 -0.31 -0.43
CA PRO A 56 -14.34 -1.27 -1.12
C PRO A 56 -14.30 -1.19 -2.66
N THR A 57 -13.72 -0.13 -3.23
CA THR A 57 -13.56 0.05 -4.68
C THR A 57 -12.23 -0.51 -5.21
N PHE A 58 -11.26 -0.77 -4.32
CA PHE A 58 -9.95 -1.30 -4.69
C PHE A 58 -10.08 -2.76 -5.15
N GLY A 59 -9.63 -3.03 -6.37
CA GLY A 59 -9.69 -4.36 -6.97
C GLY A 59 -11.10 -4.86 -7.28
N THR A 60 -12.13 -4.00 -7.28
CA THR A 60 -13.52 -4.41 -7.55
C THR A 60 -14.17 -3.63 -8.69
N THR A 61 -13.43 -2.67 -9.25
CA THR A 61 -13.93 -1.73 -10.27
C THR A 61 -13.54 -2.17 -11.68
N GLY A 62 -14.47 -2.10 -12.63
CA GLY A 62 -14.20 -2.44 -14.04
C GLY A 62 -14.31 -3.93 -14.30
N SER A 63 -13.60 -4.46 -15.30
CA SER A 63 -13.64 -5.89 -15.64
C SER A 63 -12.84 -6.75 -14.65
N ARG A 64 -13.04 -8.07 -14.67
CA ARG A 64 -12.21 -9.00 -13.88
C ARG A 64 -10.72 -8.91 -14.22
N ASP A 65 -10.40 -8.56 -15.46
CA ASP A 65 -9.01 -8.34 -15.86
C ASP A 65 -8.47 -7.02 -15.30
N ASP A 66 -9.30 -5.99 -15.15
CA ASP A 66 -8.91 -4.74 -14.49
C ASP A 66 -8.63 -4.97 -13.00
N THR A 67 -9.47 -5.74 -12.32
CA THR A 67 -9.19 -6.22 -10.95
C THR A 67 -7.83 -6.92 -10.86
N ARG A 68 -7.53 -7.85 -11.78
CA ARG A 68 -6.23 -8.54 -11.78
C ARG A 68 -5.07 -7.59 -12.03
N ARG A 69 -5.22 -6.64 -12.97
CA ARG A 69 -4.20 -5.64 -13.28
C ARG A 69 -3.95 -4.69 -12.12
N GLU A 70 -5.01 -4.22 -11.45
CA GLU A 70 -4.89 -3.34 -10.29
C GLU A 70 -4.17 -4.02 -9.12
N ILE A 71 -4.57 -5.26 -8.78
CA ILE A 71 -3.90 -6.05 -7.73
C ILE A 71 -2.44 -6.33 -8.12
N ALA A 72 -2.18 -6.71 -9.37
CA ALA A 72 -0.82 -6.95 -9.84
C ALA A 72 0.05 -5.68 -9.78
N ALA A 73 -0.48 -4.53 -10.21
CA ALA A 73 0.21 -3.25 -10.17
C ALA A 73 0.51 -2.81 -8.72
N PHE A 74 -0.46 -2.95 -7.83
CA PHE A 74 -0.27 -2.69 -6.40
C PHE A 74 0.86 -3.54 -5.82
N PHE A 75 0.82 -4.86 -6.00
CA PHE A 75 1.86 -5.73 -5.47
C PHE A 75 3.21 -5.59 -6.18
N ALA A 76 3.24 -5.16 -7.44
CA ALA A 76 4.49 -4.82 -8.13
C ALA A 76 5.18 -3.62 -7.47
N HIS A 77 4.43 -2.55 -7.18
CA HIS A 77 4.96 -1.40 -6.46
C HIS A 77 5.35 -1.77 -5.03
N VAL A 78 4.49 -2.48 -4.30
CA VAL A 78 4.83 -2.94 -2.93
C VAL A 78 6.12 -3.76 -2.93
N THR A 79 6.29 -4.67 -3.89
CA THR A 79 7.50 -5.49 -4.02
C THR A 79 8.72 -4.62 -4.28
N HIS A 80 8.60 -3.59 -5.12
CA HIS A 80 9.70 -2.67 -5.42
C HIS A 80 10.10 -1.85 -4.18
N GLU A 81 9.13 -1.18 -3.56
CA GLU A 81 9.35 -0.25 -2.44
C GLU A 81 9.87 -0.95 -1.17
N THR A 82 9.47 -2.20 -0.94
CA THR A 82 9.82 -2.93 0.30
C THR A 82 10.90 -3.98 0.11
N GLY A 83 11.42 -4.18 -1.10
CA GLY A 83 12.33 -5.28 -1.40
C GLY A 83 11.66 -6.64 -1.18
N SER A 84 10.52 -6.87 -1.82
CA SER A 84 9.68 -8.08 -1.66
C SER A 84 9.17 -8.31 -0.23
N LEU A 85 8.63 -7.27 0.41
CA LEU A 85 8.13 -7.28 1.79
C LEU A 85 9.24 -7.46 2.84
N CYS A 86 10.48 -7.08 2.52
CA CYS A 86 11.60 -7.18 3.45
C CYS A 86 11.65 -6.00 4.44
N TYR A 87 11.43 -4.78 3.95
CA TYR A 87 11.56 -3.54 4.72
C TYR A 87 10.20 -2.98 5.13
N ARG A 88 10.12 -2.57 6.40
CA ARG A 88 8.96 -1.89 6.99
C ARG A 88 9.11 -0.38 7.02
N GLU A 89 10.34 0.06 7.10
CA GLU A 89 10.76 1.44 7.26
C GLU A 89 11.90 1.67 6.28
N GLU A 90 12.02 2.90 5.80
CA GLU A 90 13.13 3.33 4.97
C GLU A 90 14.46 3.05 5.68
N VAL A 91 15.42 2.48 4.94
CA VAL A 91 16.76 2.22 5.47
C VAL A 91 17.43 3.55 5.82
N GLY A 92 17.71 3.76 7.10
CA GLY A 92 18.27 5.02 7.61
C GLY A 92 17.24 6.15 7.74
N GLY A 93 15.94 5.89 7.58
CA GLY A 93 14.90 6.91 7.63
C GLY A 93 14.86 7.69 8.94
N GLN A 94 15.26 7.10 10.06
CA GLN A 94 15.29 7.78 11.37
C GLN A 94 16.22 9.00 11.42
N SER A 95 17.19 9.13 10.50
CA SER A 95 18.05 10.32 10.39
C SER A 95 17.47 11.42 9.49
N ARG A 96 16.26 11.21 8.94
CA ARG A 96 15.57 12.10 8.02
C ARG A 96 14.16 12.39 8.53
N ASP A 97 13.84 13.66 8.70
CA ASP A 97 12.53 14.07 9.23
C ASP A 97 11.43 14.07 8.16
N TYR A 98 11.75 14.27 6.88
CA TYR A 98 10.77 14.39 5.78
C TYR A 98 9.65 15.38 6.12
N CYS A 99 10.04 16.52 6.69
CA CYS A 99 9.13 17.58 7.07
C CYS A 99 9.17 18.71 6.03
N ASP A 100 8.02 19.03 5.42
CA ASP A 100 7.84 20.33 4.77
C ASP A 100 7.28 21.33 5.77
N GLU A 101 8.17 22.17 6.29
CA GLU A 101 7.86 23.24 7.26
C GLU A 101 6.91 24.31 6.71
N ASN A 102 6.73 24.40 5.39
CA ASN A 102 5.80 25.34 4.79
C ASN A 102 4.36 24.81 4.73
N ASN A 103 4.14 23.52 5.02
CA ASN A 103 2.81 22.93 4.96
C ASN A 103 1.99 23.26 6.20
N ARG A 104 1.15 24.29 6.09
CA ARG A 104 0.27 24.74 7.18
C ARG A 104 -0.93 23.82 7.44
N GLN A 105 -1.30 22.98 6.48
CA GLN A 105 -2.46 22.08 6.63
C GLN A 105 -2.10 20.85 7.47
N TYR A 106 -0.88 20.35 7.33
CA TYR A 106 -0.33 19.22 8.07
C TYR A 106 1.03 19.62 8.66
N PRO A 107 1.03 20.44 9.73
CA PRO A 107 2.27 20.93 10.32
C PRO A 107 3.09 19.77 10.90
N CYS A 108 4.40 19.94 10.92
CA CYS A 108 5.29 18.93 11.47
C CYS A 108 5.19 18.89 13.00
N ALA A 109 4.97 17.70 13.53
CA ALA A 109 4.89 17.47 14.96
C ALA A 109 6.32 17.40 15.56
N PRO A 110 6.56 18.02 16.72
CA PRO A 110 7.87 17.96 17.38
C PRO A 110 8.35 16.53 17.58
N ASN A 111 9.63 16.27 17.30
CA ASN A 111 10.29 14.96 17.45
C ASN A 111 9.63 13.82 16.66
N ARG A 112 8.91 14.13 15.57
CA ARG A 112 8.39 13.13 14.62
C ARG A 112 9.20 13.16 13.33
N GLY A 113 9.40 11.96 12.76
CA GLY A 113 9.98 11.78 11.43
C GLY A 113 8.98 11.10 10.50
N TYR A 114 8.83 11.65 9.31
CA TYR A 114 7.89 11.23 8.26
C TYR A 114 8.59 10.47 7.14
N TYR A 115 9.67 9.74 7.45
CA TYR A 115 10.35 8.84 6.51
C TYR A 115 9.47 7.69 6.05
N GLY A 116 9.91 6.98 5.00
CA GLY A 116 9.14 5.90 4.37
C GLY A 116 8.71 4.81 5.34
N ARG A 117 7.40 4.50 5.39
CA ARG A 117 6.87 3.35 6.14
C ARG A 117 5.87 2.53 5.33
N GLY A 118 5.84 1.25 5.62
CA GLY A 118 4.84 0.31 5.14
C GLY A 118 4.97 -0.06 3.65
N PRO A 119 3.90 -0.66 3.07
CA PRO A 119 3.94 -1.31 1.77
C PRO A 119 4.28 -0.38 0.60
N LEU A 120 3.93 0.90 0.68
CA LEU A 120 4.18 1.92 -0.36
C LEU A 120 5.10 3.03 0.14
N GLN A 121 5.86 2.79 1.21
CA GLN A 121 6.83 3.74 1.78
C GLN A 121 6.26 5.17 1.95
N LEU A 122 5.11 5.28 2.62
CA LEU A 122 4.45 6.55 2.89
C LEU A 122 5.46 7.50 3.54
N SER A 123 5.63 8.68 2.93
CA SER A 123 6.64 9.66 3.29
C SER A 123 6.03 11.06 3.30
N TRP A 124 6.61 11.98 4.08
CA TRP A 124 6.21 13.38 4.24
C TRP A 124 4.97 13.68 5.09
N ASN A 125 5.06 14.72 5.91
CA ASN A 125 3.99 15.23 6.77
C ASN A 125 2.64 15.40 6.05
N TYR A 126 2.67 15.96 4.83
CA TYR A 126 1.47 16.21 4.04
C TYR A 126 0.81 14.95 3.44
N ASN A 127 1.47 13.79 3.47
CA ASN A 127 0.87 12.51 3.14
C ASN A 127 0.46 11.74 4.40
N TYR A 128 1.26 11.80 5.47
CA TYR A 128 0.94 11.18 6.76
C TYR A 128 -0.33 11.75 7.38
N GLY A 129 -0.48 13.07 7.40
CA GLY A 129 -1.65 13.74 7.98
C GLY A 129 -2.99 13.29 7.38
N PRO A 130 -3.21 13.38 6.06
CA PRO A 130 -4.46 12.91 5.46
C PRO A 130 -4.62 11.39 5.55
N ALA A 131 -3.52 10.61 5.49
CA ALA A 131 -3.58 9.16 5.67
C ALA A 131 -4.09 8.80 7.07
N GLY A 132 -3.48 9.36 8.12
CA GLY A 132 -3.88 9.17 9.52
C GLY A 132 -5.34 9.53 9.76
N ARG A 133 -5.77 10.69 9.25
CA ARG A 133 -7.17 11.11 9.28
C ARG A 133 -8.12 10.09 8.62
N SER A 134 -7.75 9.56 7.47
CA SER A 134 -8.55 8.58 6.72
C SER A 134 -8.72 7.25 7.47
N ILE A 135 -7.67 6.82 8.19
CA ILE A 135 -7.65 5.54 8.92
C ILE A 135 -7.96 5.67 10.42
N GLY A 136 -8.39 6.84 10.88
CA GLY A 136 -8.80 7.08 12.27
C GLY A 136 -7.65 7.11 13.29
N LEU A 137 -6.42 7.34 12.83
CA LEU A 137 -5.27 7.61 13.68
C LEU A 137 -5.10 9.12 13.75
N THR A 138 -5.65 9.76 14.79
CA THR A 138 -5.37 11.17 15.07
C THR A 138 -4.09 11.30 15.88
N ASP A 139 -3.29 12.32 15.58
CA ASP A 139 -2.01 12.64 16.24
C ASP A 139 -2.12 12.84 17.76
#